data_AF-A0A441BUH9-F1
#
_entry.id   AF-A0A441BUH9-F1
#
_cell.length_a   1.000
_cell.length_b   1.000
_cell.length_c   1.000
_cell.angle_alpha   90.00
_cell.angle_beta   90.00
_cell.angle_gamma   90.00
#
_symmetry.space_group_name_H-M   'P 1'
#
loop_
_entity.id
_entity.type
_entity.pdbx_description
1 polymer ?
#
loop_
_entity_poly.entity_id
_entity_poly.type
_entity_poly.pdbx_seq_one_letter_code
_entity_poly.pdbx_strand_id
1 'polypeptide(L)' 'MKTSGSKEGEGADTPSQLIDARINELRDWRGEMLARVRTLIKQADPEVVEEWKWR' A
#
# COMPACT_ATOMS: atom_id res chain seq x y z
N MET A 1 -11.78 16.21 16.21
CA MET A 1 -11.37 15.48 17.43
C MET A 1 -10.31 14.47 17.03
N LYS A 2 -9.19 14.45 17.78
CA LYS A 2 -8.15 13.41 17.90
C LYS A 2 -7.36 13.02 16.63
N THR A 3 -6.22 13.69 16.51
CA THR A 3 -4.99 13.21 15.85
C THR A 3 -4.45 11.97 16.55
N SER A 4 -4.12 10.91 15.81
CA SER A 4 -2.93 10.07 16.02
C SER A 4 -2.89 8.97 14.96
N GLY A 5 -2.13 9.20 13.89
CA GLY A 5 -1.57 8.12 13.08
C GLY A 5 -0.11 7.98 13.51
N SER A 6 0.18 6.91 14.24
CA SER A 6 1.47 6.63 14.87
C SER A 6 2.62 6.72 13.88
N LYS A 7 3.60 7.54 14.22
CA LYS A 7 4.90 7.63 13.59
C LYS A 7 5.73 6.44 14.10
N GLU A 8 5.82 5.37 13.33
CA GLU A 8 6.77 4.27 13.56
C GLU A 8 7.74 4.17 12.39
N GLY A 9 9.03 4.39 12.66
CA GLY A 9 10.14 3.95 11.82
C GLY A 9 10.74 5.01 10.89
N GLU A 10 11.62 5.87 11.41
CA GLU A 10 12.72 6.42 10.61
C GLU A 10 13.61 5.24 10.15
N GLY A 11 13.37 4.72 8.95
CA GLY A 11 14.24 3.71 8.30
C GLY A 11 13.56 2.48 7.69
N ALA A 12 12.23 2.33 7.78
CA ALA A 12 11.50 1.25 7.12
C ALA A 12 10.46 1.84 6.17
N ASP A 13 10.50 1.45 4.89
CA ASP A 13 9.46 1.81 3.93
C ASP A 13 8.08 1.44 4.50
N THR A 14 7.13 2.36 4.41
CA THR A 14 5.74 2.09 4.82
C THR A 14 5.19 0.90 4.02
N PRO A 15 4.22 0.13 4.57
CA PRO A 15 3.59 -0.95 3.82
C PRO A 15 3.08 -0.53 2.44
N SER A 16 2.54 0.69 2.33
CA SER A 16 2.11 1.28 1.06
C SER A 16 3.27 1.39 0.07
N GLN A 17 4.44 1.88 0.51
CA GLN A 17 5.64 2.00 -0.32
C GLN A 17 6.19 0.63 -0.75
N LEU A 18 6.16 -0.38 0.12
CA LEU A 18 6.57 -1.74 -0.22
C LEU A 18 5.65 -2.35 -1.29
N ILE A 19 4.34 -2.13 -1.17
CA ILE A 19 3.36 -2.55 -2.18
C ILE A 19 3.59 -1.80 -3.50
N ASP A 20 3.85 -0.49 -3.45
CA ASP A 20 4.17 0.32 -4.64
C ASP A 20 5.45 -0.18 -5.34
N ALA A 21 6.49 -0.50 -4.58
CA ALA A 21 7.72 -1.07 -5.11
C ALA A 21 7.44 -2.42 -5.79
N ARG A 22 6.69 -3.31 -5.13
CA ARG A 22 6.34 -4.62 -5.68
C ARG A 22 5.51 -4.52 -6.97
N ILE A 23 4.55 -3.60 -7.02
CA ILE A 23 3.77 -3.33 -8.23
C ILE A 23 4.69 -2.85 -9.36
N ASN A 24 5.63 -1.95 -9.06
CA ASN A 24 6.59 -1.43 -10.04
C ASN A 24 7.58 -2.50 -10.54
N GLU A 25 7.97 -3.48 -9.71
CA GLU A 25 8.78 -4.62 -10.14
C GLU A 25 8.07 -5.50 -11.18
N LEU A 26 6.73 -5.58 -11.10
CA LEU A 26 5.90 -6.33 -12.04
C LEU A 26 5.67 -5.50 -13.31
N ARG A 27 6.62 -5.55 -14.25
CA ARG A 27 6.59 -4.81 -15.54
C ARG A 27 5.65 -5.40 -16.61
N ASP A 28 4.75 -6.30 -16.21
CA ASP A 28 3.74 -6.89 -17.09
C ASP A 28 2.33 -6.51 -16.61
N TRP A 29 1.31 -7.08 -17.24
CA TRP A 29 -0.10 -6.79 -16.95
C TRP A 29 -0.48 -7.00 -15.47
N ARG A 30 0.27 -7.79 -14.69
CA ARG A 30 -0.02 -8.02 -13.27
C ARG A 30 0.17 -6.76 -12.44
N GLY A 31 1.21 -5.98 -12.72
CA GLY A 31 1.45 -4.71 -12.03
C GLY A 31 0.29 -3.74 -12.26
N GLU A 32 -0.14 -3.59 -13.51
CA GLU A 32 -1.27 -2.74 -13.89
C GLU A 32 -2.58 -3.18 -13.21
N MET A 33 -2.86 -4.49 -13.21
CA MET A 33 -4.07 -5.02 -12.58
C MET A 33 -4.06 -4.85 -11.06
N LEU A 34 -2.93 -5.10 -10.38
CA LEU A 34 -2.81 -4.91 -8.94
C LEU A 34 -2.96 -3.44 -8.55
N ALA A 35 -2.38 -2.52 -9.31
CA ALA A 35 -2.57 -1.08 -9.10
C ALA A 35 -4.05 -0.70 -9.20
N ARG A 36 -4.74 -1.17 -10.24
CA ARG A 36 -6.17 -0.89 -10.43
C ARG A 36 -7.04 -1.43 -9.30
N VAL A 37 -6.83 -2.67 -8.88
CA VAL A 37 -7.58 -3.29 -7.78
C VAL A 37 -7.34 -2.54 -6.47
N ARG A 38 -6.08 -2.18 -6.17
CA ARG A 38 -5.73 -1.39 -4.99
C ARG A 38 -6.44 -0.03 -4.97
N THR A 39 -6.50 0.66 -6.12
CA THR A 39 -7.26 1.91 -6.24
C THR A 39 -8.74 1.70 -5.93
N LEU A 40 -9.36 0.65 -6.47
CA LEU A 40 -10.78 0.35 -6.22
C LEU A 40 -11.05 0.03 -4.75
N ILE A 41 -10.17 -0.73 -4.08
CA ILE A 41 -10.30 -1.04 -2.65
C ILE A 41 -10.28 0.25 -1.83
N LYS A 42 -9.32 1.16 -2.08
CA LYS A 42 -9.23 2.45 -1.37
C LYS A 42 -10.43 3.37 -1.64
N GLN A 43 -11.03 3.28 -2.83
CA GLN A 43 -12.26 4.02 -3.14
C GLN A 43 -13.48 3.45 -2.43
N ALA A 44 -13.55 2.13 -2.31
CA ALA A 44 -14.65 1.44 -1.63
C ALA A 44 -14.59 1.59 -0.10
N ASP A 45 -13.37 1.58 0.46
CA ASP A 45 -13.11 1.77 1.88
C ASP A 45 -11.89 2.68 2.09
N PRO A 46 -12.10 3.98 2.36
CA PRO A 46 -11.02 4.92 2.61
C PRO A 46 -10.26 4.69 3.92
N GLU A 47 -10.82 3.94 4.87
CA GLU A 47 -10.21 3.68 6.17
C GLU A 47 -9.35 2.41 6.17
N VAL A 48 -9.24 1.73 5.02
CA VAL A 48 -8.43 0.52 4.87
C VAL A 48 -6.95 0.79 5.16
N VAL A 49 -6.38 -0.01 6.05
CA VAL A 49 -4.95 0.01 6.38
C VAL A 49 -4.23 -1.04 5.55
N GLU A 50 -3.16 -0.62 4.88
CA GLU A 50 -2.34 -1.53 4.09
C GLU A 50 -1.28 -2.17 4.97
N GLU A 51 -1.16 -3.49 4.90
CA GLU A 51 -0.14 -4.26 5.60
C GLU A 51 0.71 -5.06 4.62
N TRP A 52 2.02 -5.13 4.88
CA TRP A 52 2.94 -5.97 4.14
C TRP A 52 3.24 -7.21 4.97
N LYS A 53 2.68 -8.35 4.56
CA LYS A 53 2.88 -9.63 5.26
C LYS A 53 3.83 -10.52 4.49
N TRP A 54 4.77 -11.09 5.24
CA TRP A 54 5.85 -11.95 4.77
C TRP A 54 6.79 -11.24 3.79
N ARG A 55 8.08 -11.56 3.92
CA ARG A 55 9.08 -11.21 2.92
C ARG A 55 9.36 -12.44 2.08
#